data_AF-A0A7X7KZZ1-F1
#
_entry.id   AF-A0A7X7KZZ1-F1
#
_cell.length_a   1.000
_cell.length_b   1.000
_cell.length_c   1.000
_cell.angle_alpha   90.00
_cell.angle_beta   90.00
_cell.angle_gamma   90.00
#
_symmetry.space_group_name_H-M   'P 1'
#
loop_
_entity.id
_entity.type
_entity.pdbx_description
1 polymer ?
#
loop_
_entity_poly.entity_id
_entity_poly.type
_entity_poly.pdbx_seq_one_letter_code
_entity_poly.pdbx_strand_id
1 'polypeptide(L)'
;MSNANSIKLGDAIFADIDTNPYLNELYDNILYNYSMKLFRIDGVKRKAVNVEDALRFADILSKSTNPKNADNHKVWAQEMVALLKAIEPQNPAVEFYLGSVLLSTGNYRGLAMMTPKHQSKTLLDRFYTEFSKDFLSIPAEPENQFFRSQKAVYDRLNEPYFSYSGPTSMGKSFVMRMFIKKQ
;
A
#
# COMPACT_ATOMS: atom_id res chain seq x y z
N MET A 1 -37.76 -21.87 -2.97
CA MET A 1 -36.63 -22.25 -3.84
C MET A 1 -35.49 -21.29 -3.54
N SER A 2 -34.30 -21.85 -3.32
CA SER A 2 -33.06 -21.30 -2.76
C SER A 2 -32.78 -19.79 -2.93
N ASN A 3 -32.85 -19.04 -1.83
CA ASN A 3 -32.03 -17.84 -1.64
C ASN A 3 -30.61 -18.31 -1.28
N ALA A 4 -29.78 -18.57 -2.29
CA ALA A 4 -28.35 -18.69 -2.05
C ALA A 4 -27.82 -17.27 -1.80
N ASN A 5 -27.53 -16.93 -0.54
CA ASN A 5 -26.77 -15.72 -0.20
C ASN A 5 -25.41 -15.81 -0.91
N SER A 6 -25.28 -15.18 -2.07
CA SER A 6 -24.00 -15.11 -2.78
C SER A 6 -23.08 -14.13 -2.05
N ILE A 7 -21.99 -14.65 -1.50
CA ILE A 7 -20.95 -13.85 -0.86
C ILE A 7 -19.94 -13.48 -1.95
N LYS A 8 -19.57 -12.19 -2.05
CA LYS A 8 -18.49 -11.79 -2.97
C LYS A 8 -17.17 -12.37 -2.45
N LEU A 9 -16.32 -12.86 -3.35
CA LEU A 9 -15.03 -13.44 -2.98
C LEU A 9 -14.19 -12.49 -2.11
N GLY A 10 -14.15 -11.20 -2.45
CA GLY A 10 -13.42 -10.21 -1.66
C GLY A 10 -13.99 -10.07 -0.23
N ASP A 11 -15.32 -10.11 -0.08
CA ASP A 11 -15.93 -10.04 1.24
C ASP A 11 -15.59 -11.28 2.07
N ALA A 12 -15.56 -12.47 1.45
CA ALA A 12 -15.17 -13.71 2.12
C ALA A 12 -13.68 -13.73 2.51
N ILE A 13 -12.79 -13.17 1.69
CA ILE A 13 -11.34 -13.16 1.97
C ILE A 13 -11.00 -12.10 3.03
N PHE A 14 -11.60 -10.91 2.97
CA PHE A 14 -11.17 -9.75 3.76
C PHE A 14 -12.04 -9.46 4.99
N ALA A 15 -13.04 -10.28 5.31
CA ALA A 15 -13.91 -10.05 6.47
C ALA A 15 -13.12 -10.08 7.79
N ASP A 16 -12.19 -11.02 7.90
CA ASP A 16 -11.50 -11.40 9.14
C ASP A 16 -10.00 -11.68 8.92
N ILE A 17 -9.45 -11.30 7.75
CA ILE A 17 -8.04 -11.50 7.40
C ILE A 17 -7.09 -10.88 8.43
N ASP A 18 -7.48 -9.78 9.06
CA ASP A 18 -6.73 -9.08 10.09
C ASP A 18 -6.59 -9.88 11.38
N THR A 19 -7.53 -10.80 11.62
CA THR A 19 -7.49 -11.73 12.76
C THR A 19 -6.84 -13.07 12.43
N ASN A 20 -6.35 -13.27 11.20
CA ASN A 20 -5.73 -14.52 10.78
C ASN A 20 -4.46 -14.80 11.62
N PRO A 21 -4.40 -15.90 12.41
CA PRO A 21 -3.29 -16.13 13.33
C PRO A 21 -1.94 -16.29 12.62
N TYR A 22 -1.93 -16.91 11.44
CA TYR A 22 -0.71 -17.16 10.69
C TYR A 22 -0.15 -15.87 10.08
N LEU A 23 -1.00 -15.01 9.53
CA LEU A 23 -0.59 -13.67 9.08
C LEU A 23 0.02 -12.87 10.22
N ASN A 24 -0.64 -12.85 11.38
CA ASN A 24 -0.15 -12.12 12.55
C ASN A 24 1.19 -12.67 13.04
N GLU A 25 1.37 -13.99 13.10
CA GLU A 25 2.66 -14.61 13.43
C GLU A 25 3.77 -14.20 12.45
N LEU A 26 3.50 -14.24 11.14
CA LEU A 26 4.47 -13.82 10.13
C LEU A 26 4.85 -12.35 10.30
N TYR A 27 3.87 -11.47 10.50
CA TYR A 27 4.09 -10.04 10.68
C TYR A 27 4.90 -9.74 11.95
N ASP A 28 4.55 -10.36 13.08
CA ASP A 28 5.29 -10.22 14.34
C ASP A 28 6.75 -10.70 14.22
N ASN A 29 6.98 -11.79 13.50
CA ASN A 29 8.32 -12.32 13.28
C ASN A 29 9.14 -11.40 12.36
N ILE A 30 8.51 -10.81 11.34
CA ILE A 30 9.14 -9.80 10.47
C ILE A 30 9.50 -8.55 11.27
N LEU A 31 8.58 -8.02 12.08
CA LEU A 31 8.80 -6.86 12.95
C LEU A 31 9.94 -7.11 13.93
N TYR A 32 9.96 -8.29 14.57
CA TYR A 32 11.03 -8.69 15.48
C TYR A 32 12.38 -8.69 14.77
N ASN A 33 12.48 -9.38 13.64
CA ASN A 33 13.73 -9.50 12.88
C ASN A 33 14.22 -8.14 12.36
N TYR A 34 13.30 -7.29 11.90
CA TYR A 34 13.61 -5.92 11.52
C TYR A 34 14.13 -5.10 12.70
N SER A 35 13.48 -5.19 13.86
CA SER A 35 13.88 -4.47 15.07
C SER A 35 15.29 -4.87 15.51
N MET A 36 15.61 -6.16 15.49
CA MET A 36 16.97 -6.63 15.81
C MET A 36 18.01 -6.02 14.86
N LYS A 37 17.70 -5.95 13.56
CA LYS A 37 18.57 -5.33 12.56
C LYS A 37 18.70 -3.81 12.77
N LEU A 38 17.58 -3.11 13.01
CA LEU A 38 17.53 -1.66 13.18
C LEU A 38 18.36 -1.21 14.37
N PHE A 39 18.25 -1.91 15.50
CA PHE A 39 18.97 -1.61 16.73
C PHE A 39 20.35 -2.26 16.83
N ARG A 40 20.78 -3.01 15.79
CA ARG A 40 22.07 -3.73 15.74
C ARG A 40 22.27 -4.65 16.96
N ILE A 41 21.22 -5.39 17.31
CA ILE A 41 21.25 -6.34 18.42
C ILE A 41 21.79 -7.66 17.88
N ASP A 42 23.04 -7.96 18.22
CA ASP A 42 23.74 -9.18 17.83
C ASP A 42 23.58 -10.29 18.88
N GLY A 43 23.89 -11.54 18.49
CA GLY A 43 23.86 -12.71 19.39
C GLY A 43 22.47 -13.26 19.72
N VAL A 44 21.40 -12.61 19.25
CA VAL A 44 20.02 -13.08 19.41
C VAL A 44 19.57 -13.82 18.14
N LYS A 45 18.97 -15.00 18.32
CA LYS A 45 18.45 -15.79 17.20
C LYS A 45 17.27 -15.07 16.54
N ARG A 46 17.32 -14.90 15.22
CA ARG A 46 16.19 -14.42 14.42
C ARG A 46 15.02 -15.39 14.50
N LYS A 47 13.80 -14.86 14.49
CA LYS A 47 12.58 -15.68 14.38
C LYS A 47 12.45 -16.20 12.95
N ALA A 48 11.90 -17.40 12.81
CA ALA A 48 11.63 -17.98 11.50
C ALA A 48 10.51 -17.19 10.81
N VAL A 49 10.71 -16.88 9.53
CA VAL A 49 9.72 -16.23 8.68
C VAL A 49 9.68 -16.99 7.36
N ASN A 50 8.51 -17.51 6.99
CA ASN A 50 8.31 -17.96 5.62
C ASN A 50 8.11 -16.72 4.73
N VAL A 51 9.18 -16.30 4.07
CA VAL A 51 9.18 -15.08 3.24
C VAL A 51 8.16 -15.19 2.11
N GLU A 52 8.01 -16.36 1.49
CA GLU A 52 7.08 -16.53 0.37
C GLU A 52 5.63 -16.32 0.81
N ASP A 53 5.23 -16.94 1.94
CA ASP A 53 3.89 -16.77 2.46
C ASP A 53 3.62 -15.33 2.94
N ALA A 54 4.60 -14.69 3.56
CA ALA A 54 4.50 -13.29 3.94
C ALA A 54 4.29 -12.37 2.71
N LEU A 55 5.00 -12.63 1.61
CA LEU A 55 4.82 -11.89 0.36
C LEU A 55 3.44 -12.14 -0.26
N ARG A 56 2.92 -13.38 -0.21
CA ARG A 56 1.55 -13.69 -0.66
C ARG A 56 0.50 -12.93 0.15
N PHE A 57 0.64 -12.88 1.47
CA PHE A 57 -0.27 -12.09 2.31
C PHE A 57 -0.19 -10.59 2.00
N ALA A 58 1.01 -10.04 1.83
CA ALA A 58 1.17 -8.65 1.43
C ALA A 58 0.47 -8.37 0.09
N ASP A 59 0.62 -9.28 -0.88
CA ASP A 59 -0.03 -9.17 -2.18
C ASP A 59 -1.57 -9.22 -2.10
N ILE A 60 -2.13 -10.10 -1.26
CA ILE A 60 -3.57 -10.21 -0.98
C ILE A 60 -4.09 -8.94 -0.31
N LEU A 61 -3.43 -8.50 0.78
CA LEU A 61 -3.80 -7.31 1.55
C LEU A 61 -3.79 -6.04 0.68
N SER A 62 -2.83 -5.91 -0.25
CA SER A 62 -2.74 -4.78 -1.17
C SER A 62 -3.96 -4.62 -2.09
N LYS A 63 -4.69 -5.71 -2.33
CA LYS A 63 -5.89 -5.77 -3.17
C LYS A 63 -7.20 -5.71 -2.38
N SER A 64 -7.13 -5.37 -1.09
CA SER A 64 -8.32 -5.40 -0.24
C SER A 64 -9.44 -4.51 -0.75
N THR A 65 -10.63 -5.09 -0.85
CA THR A 65 -11.90 -4.44 -1.21
C THR A 65 -12.82 -4.24 -0.02
N ASN A 66 -12.36 -4.51 1.21
CA ASN A 66 -13.19 -4.37 2.41
C ASN A 66 -13.62 -2.90 2.59
N PRO A 67 -14.92 -2.60 2.71
CA PRO A 67 -15.41 -1.22 2.73
C PRO A 67 -14.93 -0.39 3.92
N LYS A 68 -14.54 -1.03 5.02
CA LYS A 68 -14.05 -0.36 6.25
C LYS A 68 -12.54 -0.45 6.41
N ASN A 69 -11.98 -1.62 6.13
CA ASN A 69 -10.59 -1.93 6.48
C ASN A 69 -9.63 -1.93 5.28
N ALA A 70 -10.10 -1.68 4.05
CA ALA A 70 -9.23 -1.75 2.86
C ALA A 70 -7.99 -0.85 2.98
N ASP A 71 -8.12 0.36 3.50
CA ASP A 71 -6.98 1.27 3.66
C ASP A 71 -5.98 0.72 4.70
N ASN A 72 -6.46 0.19 5.83
CA ASN A 72 -5.61 -0.44 6.84
C ASN A 72 -4.87 -1.67 6.27
N HIS A 73 -5.56 -2.53 5.54
CA HIS A 73 -4.95 -3.69 4.88
C HIS A 73 -3.87 -3.26 3.87
N LYS A 74 -4.12 -2.20 3.09
CA LYS A 74 -3.14 -1.68 2.11
C LYS A 74 -1.93 -1.02 2.78
N VAL A 75 -2.12 -0.39 3.93
CA VAL A 75 -0.99 0.10 4.76
C VAL A 75 -0.18 -1.08 5.26
N TRP A 76 -0.84 -2.09 5.83
CA TRP A 76 -0.18 -3.29 6.33
C TRP A 76 0.62 -4.02 5.26
N ALA A 77 0.06 -4.17 4.05
CA ALA A 77 0.76 -4.72 2.90
C ALA A 77 2.07 -3.98 2.60
N GLN A 78 2.02 -2.64 2.57
CA GLN A 78 3.20 -1.80 2.32
C GLN A 78 4.25 -1.93 3.42
N GLU A 79 3.82 -1.99 4.69
CA GLU A 79 4.72 -2.21 5.82
C GLU A 79 5.43 -3.56 5.72
N MET A 80 4.69 -4.64 5.45
CA MET A 80 5.26 -5.98 5.29
C MET A 80 6.36 -6.00 4.23
N VAL A 81 6.10 -5.49 3.01
CA VAL A 81 7.11 -5.52 1.94
C VAL A 81 8.29 -4.58 2.22
N ALA A 82 8.07 -3.44 2.90
CA ALA A 82 9.15 -2.53 3.28
C ALA A 82 10.07 -3.16 4.33
N LEU A 83 9.48 -3.79 5.36
CA LEU A 83 10.22 -4.50 6.40
C LEU A 83 10.97 -5.69 5.81
N LEU A 84 10.32 -6.48 4.95
CA LEU A 84 10.95 -7.59 4.22
C LEU A 84 12.11 -7.11 3.35
N LYS A 85 11.97 -6.00 2.61
CA LYS A 85 13.08 -5.43 1.84
C LYS A 85 14.24 -4.99 2.72
N ALA A 86 13.94 -4.48 3.91
CA ALA A 86 14.97 -4.10 4.87
C ALA A 86 15.71 -5.33 5.43
N ILE A 87 15.02 -6.44 5.73
CA ILE A 87 15.67 -7.64 6.29
C ILE A 87 16.32 -8.55 5.23
N GLU A 88 15.71 -8.69 4.05
CA GLU A 88 16.11 -9.55 2.92
C GLU A 88 16.37 -8.74 1.63
N PRO A 89 17.34 -7.80 1.61
CA PRO A 89 17.48 -6.81 0.54
C PRO A 89 17.86 -7.41 -0.83
N GLN A 90 18.50 -8.58 -0.85
CA GLN A 90 18.97 -9.25 -2.07
C GLN A 90 17.96 -10.27 -2.62
N ASN A 91 16.82 -10.47 -1.96
CA ASN A 91 15.82 -11.43 -2.41
C ASN A 91 15.02 -10.84 -3.60
N PRO A 92 15.09 -11.45 -4.81
CA PRO A 92 14.41 -10.92 -5.99
C PRO A 92 12.89 -10.99 -5.89
N ALA A 93 12.34 -11.96 -5.16
CA ALA A 93 10.90 -12.04 -4.92
C ALA A 93 10.44 -10.84 -4.08
N VAL A 94 11.19 -10.49 -3.04
CA VAL A 94 10.87 -9.32 -2.20
C VAL A 94 10.87 -8.04 -3.03
N GLU A 95 11.84 -7.86 -3.92
CA GLU A 95 11.87 -6.70 -4.83
C GLU A 95 10.68 -6.68 -5.79
N PHE A 96 10.32 -7.83 -6.36
CA PHE A 96 9.17 -7.94 -7.25
C PHE A 96 7.87 -7.57 -6.53
N TYR A 97 7.61 -8.18 -5.37
CA TYR A 97 6.39 -7.94 -4.60
C TYR A 97 6.33 -6.53 -4.01
N LEU A 98 7.46 -5.93 -3.63
CA LEU A 98 7.53 -4.53 -3.23
C LEU A 98 6.95 -3.63 -4.33
N GLY A 99 7.43 -3.78 -5.57
CA GLY A 99 6.91 -3.02 -6.70
C GLY A 99 5.42 -3.31 -6.97
N SER A 100 5.00 -4.57 -6.89
CA SER A 100 3.61 -4.97 -7.14
C SER A 100 2.63 -4.40 -6.10
N VAL A 101 3.02 -4.42 -4.82
CA VAL A 101 2.22 -3.86 -3.72
C VAL A 101 2.16 -2.33 -3.82
N LEU A 102 3.28 -1.66 -4.07
CA LEU A 102 3.31 -0.20 -4.24
C LEU A 102 2.45 0.25 -5.42
N LEU A 103 2.48 -0.52 -6.52
CA LEU A 103 1.63 -0.26 -7.68
C LEU A 103 0.14 -0.45 -7.34
N SER A 104 -0.22 -1.58 -6.72
CA SER A 104 -1.61 -1.92 -6.36
C SER A 104 -2.23 -0.95 -5.36
N THR A 105 -1.40 -0.40 -4.45
CA THR A 105 -1.83 0.58 -3.45
C THR A 105 -1.79 2.03 -3.96
N GLY A 106 -1.30 2.26 -5.18
CA GLY A 106 -1.19 3.60 -5.77
C GLY A 106 -0.08 4.46 -5.17
N ASN A 107 0.93 3.84 -4.53
CA ASN A 107 2.10 4.54 -4.01
C ASN A 107 3.17 4.72 -5.12
N TYR A 108 2.84 5.52 -6.12
CA TYR A 108 3.70 5.76 -7.29
C TYR A 108 5.04 6.41 -6.91
N ARG A 109 5.04 7.27 -5.88
CA ARG A 109 6.27 7.87 -5.36
C ARG A 109 7.21 6.81 -4.78
N GLY A 110 6.68 5.91 -3.94
CA GLY A 110 7.45 4.79 -3.41
C GLY A 110 7.96 3.87 -4.52
N LEU A 111 7.12 3.59 -5.52
CA LEU A 111 7.48 2.79 -6.68
C LEU A 111 8.67 3.39 -7.45
N ALA A 112 8.61 4.68 -7.76
CA ALA A 112 9.67 5.40 -8.47
C ALA A 112 10.99 5.43 -7.69
N MET A 113 10.93 5.54 -6.35
CA MET A 113 12.13 5.58 -5.50
C MET A 113 12.76 4.21 -5.28
N MET A 114 11.95 3.19 -5.01
CA MET A 114 12.43 1.89 -4.53
C MET A 114 12.60 0.86 -5.64
N THR A 115 11.73 0.89 -6.65
CA THR A 115 11.70 -0.11 -7.74
C THR A 115 11.36 0.55 -9.08
N PRO A 116 12.18 1.50 -9.59
CA PRO A 116 11.87 2.28 -10.80
C PRO A 116 11.74 1.43 -12.06
N LYS A 117 12.35 0.23 -12.08
CA LYS A 117 12.28 -0.72 -13.20
C LYS A 117 11.06 -1.63 -13.13
N HIS A 118 10.27 -1.58 -12.07
CA HIS A 118 9.10 -2.44 -11.93
C HIS A 118 8.03 -2.04 -12.95
N GLN A 119 7.58 -3.01 -13.73
CA GLN A 119 6.51 -2.83 -14.69
C GLN A 119 5.46 -3.91 -14.50
N SER A 120 4.20 -3.53 -14.68
CA SER A 120 3.12 -4.50 -14.70
C SER A 120 3.26 -5.47 -15.88
N LYS A 121 2.88 -6.72 -15.64
CA LYS A 121 3.07 -7.82 -16.59
C LYS A 121 2.07 -7.77 -17.74
N THR A 122 0.88 -7.21 -17.54
CA THR A 122 -0.20 -7.21 -18.55
C THR A 122 -0.40 -5.82 -19.18
N LEU A 123 -0.90 -5.79 -20.42
CA LEU A 123 -1.22 -4.54 -21.12
C LEU A 123 -2.33 -3.74 -20.40
N LEU A 124 -3.34 -4.44 -19.87
CA LEU A 124 -4.44 -3.79 -19.14
C LEU A 124 -3.94 -3.12 -17.86
N ASP A 125 -3.06 -3.80 -17.11
CA ASP A 125 -2.47 -3.21 -15.90
C ASP A 125 -1.61 -1.99 -16.25
N ARG A 126 -0.87 -2.02 -17.35
CA ARG A 126 -0.08 -0.86 -17.83
C ARG A 126 -0.99 0.30 -18.19
N PHE A 127 -2.04 0.05 -18.97
CA PHE A 127 -3.01 1.08 -19.33
C PHE A 127 -3.67 1.68 -18.09
N TYR A 128 -4.14 0.83 -17.16
CA TYR A 128 -4.74 1.29 -15.91
C TYR A 128 -3.76 2.09 -15.04
N THR A 129 -2.50 1.71 -15.03
CA THR A 129 -1.43 2.40 -14.31
C THR A 129 -1.20 3.81 -14.87
N GLU A 130 -1.03 3.93 -16.18
CA GLU A 130 -0.80 5.23 -16.83
C GLU A 130 -2.04 6.12 -16.69
N PHE A 131 -3.24 5.58 -16.92
CA PHE A 131 -4.48 6.31 -16.65
C PHE A 131 -4.57 6.79 -15.19
N SER A 132 -4.20 5.94 -14.23
CA SER A 132 -4.23 6.31 -12.81
C SER A 132 -3.19 7.37 -12.46
N LYS A 133 -1.99 7.32 -13.05
CA LYS A 133 -0.95 8.34 -12.86
C LYS A 133 -1.40 9.69 -13.41
N ASP A 134 -1.96 9.70 -14.61
CA ASP A 134 -2.50 10.91 -15.25
C ASP A 134 -3.63 11.50 -14.40
N PHE A 135 -4.58 10.65 -13.99
CA PHE A 135 -5.69 11.06 -13.13
C PHE A 135 -5.21 11.63 -11.78
N LEU A 136 -4.15 11.06 -11.20
CA LEU A 136 -3.61 11.45 -9.90
C LEU A 136 -2.50 12.50 -9.98
N SER A 137 -2.13 12.98 -11.16
CA SER A 137 -1.07 13.96 -11.36
C SER A 137 -1.35 15.22 -10.53
N ILE A 138 -0.30 15.72 -9.87
CA ILE A 138 -0.37 16.93 -9.06
C ILE A 138 -0.27 18.13 -10.00
N PRO A 139 -1.29 19.00 -10.11
CA PRO A 139 -1.27 20.07 -11.10
C PRO A 139 -0.09 21.04 -10.98
N ALA A 140 0.38 21.29 -9.75
CA ALA A 140 1.53 22.16 -9.49
C ALA A 140 2.89 21.45 -9.67
N GLU A 141 2.91 20.12 -9.74
CA GLU A 141 4.11 19.29 -9.88
C GLU A 141 3.78 18.03 -10.72
N PRO A 142 3.63 18.15 -12.06
CA PRO A 142 3.01 17.10 -12.89
C PRO A 142 3.70 15.74 -12.88
N GLU A 143 5.00 15.71 -12.59
CA GLU A 143 5.82 14.50 -12.45
C GLU A 143 5.47 13.68 -11.19
N ASN A 144 4.78 14.29 -10.23
CA ASN A 144 4.37 13.68 -8.97
C ASN A 144 2.87 13.34 -8.99
N GLN A 145 2.47 12.34 -8.20
CA GLN A 145 1.08 11.91 -8.07
C GLN A 145 0.59 12.04 -6.62
N PHE A 146 -0.66 12.44 -6.47
CA PHE A 146 -1.40 12.35 -5.21
C PHE A 146 -1.75 10.90 -4.87
N PHE A 147 -1.89 10.60 -3.58
CA PHE A 147 -2.70 9.46 -3.18
C PHE A 147 -4.18 9.72 -3.54
N ARG A 148 -4.96 8.66 -3.78
CA ARG A 148 -6.38 8.81 -4.15
C ARG A 148 -7.18 9.65 -3.14
N SER A 149 -6.93 9.46 -1.84
CA SER A 149 -7.57 10.26 -0.78
C SER A 149 -7.19 11.74 -0.83
N GLN A 150 -5.93 12.06 -1.18
CA GLN A 150 -5.47 13.43 -1.36
C GLN A 150 -6.12 14.08 -2.59
N LYS A 151 -6.22 13.36 -3.72
CA LYS A 151 -6.89 13.83 -4.93
C LYS A 151 -8.37 14.13 -4.69
N ALA A 152 -9.07 13.22 -4.00
CA ALA A 152 -10.48 13.39 -3.65
C ALA A 152 -10.76 14.65 -2.82
N VAL A 153 -9.81 15.03 -1.94
CA VAL A 153 -9.88 16.30 -1.21
C VAL A 153 -9.52 17.48 -2.10
N TYR A 154 -8.42 17.38 -2.85
CA TYR A 154 -7.92 18.46 -3.71
C TYR A 154 -8.98 18.95 -4.71
N ASP A 155 -9.69 18.02 -5.36
CA ASP A 155 -10.69 18.34 -6.38
C ASP A 155 -11.89 19.12 -5.84
N ARG A 156 -12.12 19.05 -4.53
CA ARG A 156 -13.23 19.68 -3.84
C ARG A 156 -12.83 20.98 -3.13
N LEU A 157 -11.55 21.36 -3.13
CA LEU A 157 -11.08 22.58 -2.46
C LEU A 157 -11.65 23.88 -3.05
N ASN A 158 -12.16 23.85 -4.28
CA ASN A 158 -12.86 24.99 -4.88
C ASN A 158 -14.34 25.07 -4.49
N GLU A 159 -14.89 24.05 -3.83
CA GLU A 159 -16.28 24.07 -3.37
C GLU A 159 -16.44 25.09 -2.23
N PRO A 160 -17.49 25.93 -2.25
CA PRO A 160 -17.74 26.89 -1.17
C PRO A 160 -17.99 26.15 0.15
N TYR A 161 -17.38 26.65 1.23
CA TYR A 161 -17.48 26.10 2.59
C TYR A 161 -17.02 24.64 2.73
N PHE A 162 -16.17 24.16 1.83
CA PHE A 162 -15.62 22.81 1.93
C PHE A 162 -14.75 22.66 3.18
N SER A 163 -15.08 21.65 3.99
CA SER A 163 -14.31 21.23 5.16
C SER A 163 -14.06 19.74 5.08
N TYR A 164 -12.87 19.33 5.51
CA TYR A 164 -12.54 17.91 5.59
C TYR A 164 -11.67 17.63 6.81
N SER A 165 -11.88 16.46 7.39
CA SER A 165 -11.05 15.88 8.45
C SER A 165 -10.36 14.63 7.91
N GLY A 166 -9.04 14.57 8.01
CA GLY A 166 -8.26 13.39 7.63
C GLY A 166 -7.18 13.09 8.69
N PRO A 167 -6.65 11.86 8.74
CA PRO A 167 -5.62 11.48 9.69
C PRO A 167 -4.35 12.34 9.54
N THR A 168 -3.54 12.43 10.59
CA THR A 168 -2.33 13.29 10.63
C THR A 168 -1.34 12.95 9.51
N SER A 169 -1.19 11.67 9.17
CA SER A 169 -0.29 11.16 8.12
C SER A 169 -0.78 11.37 6.68
N MET A 170 -2.04 11.79 6.47
CA MET A 170 -2.62 11.93 5.11
C MET A 170 -1.94 13.03 4.27
N GLY A 171 -1.23 13.96 4.89
CA GLY A 171 -0.58 15.06 4.17
C GLY A 171 -1.52 16.25 3.88
N LYS A 172 -2.40 16.59 4.82
CA LYS A 172 -3.35 17.72 4.69
C LYS A 172 -2.68 19.04 4.30
N SER A 173 -1.60 19.40 4.99
CA SER A 173 -0.82 20.61 4.70
C SER A 173 -0.16 20.56 3.31
N PHE A 174 0.24 19.37 2.85
CA PHE A 174 0.79 19.18 1.52
C PHE A 174 -0.26 19.45 0.43
N VAL A 175 -1.47 18.90 0.59
CA VAL A 175 -2.59 19.13 -0.35
C VAL A 175 -2.92 20.62 -0.45
N MET A 176 -3.02 21.33 0.68
CA MET A 176 -3.25 22.78 0.68
C MET A 176 -2.12 23.56 0.01
N ARG A 177 -0.85 23.19 0.26
CA ARG A 177 0.29 23.83 -0.39
C ARG A 177 0.24 23.67 -1.91
N MET A 178 -0.08 22.48 -2.41
CA MET A 178 -0.19 22.22 -3.85
C MET A 178 -1.37 22.99 -4.48
N PHE A 179 -2.44 23.18 -3.72
CA PHE A 179 -3.59 23.98 -4.17
C PHE A 179 -3.22 25.45 -4.34
N ILE A 180 -2.55 26.03 -3.33
CA ILE A 180 -2.08 27.42 -3.37
C ILE A 180 -1.05 27.63 -4.50
N LYS A 181 -0.10 26.71 -4.68
CA LYS A 181 0.93 26.80 -5.73
C LYS A 181 0.38 26.84 -7.16
N LYS A 182 -0.83 26.31 -7.40
CA LYS A 182 -1.46 26.28 -8.72
C LYS A 182 -2.08 27.64 -9.09
N GLN A 183 -2.48 28.43 -8.08
CA GLN A 183 -3.05 29.76 -8.27
C GLN A 183 -1.96 30.75 -8.69
#